data_AF-A0A426QI39-F1
#
_entry.id   AF-A0A426QI39-F1
#
_cell.length_a   1.000
_cell.length_b   1.000
_cell.length_c   1.000
_cell.angle_alpha   90.00
_cell.angle_beta   90.00
_cell.angle_gamma   90.00
#
_symmetry.space_group_name_H-M   'P 1'
#
loop_
_entity.id
_entity.type
_entity.pdbx_description
1 polymer ?
#
loop_
_entity_poly.entity_id
_entity_poly.type
_entity_poly.pdbx_seq_one_letter_code
_entity_poly.pdbx_strand_id
1 'polypeptide(L)'
;MMHIGPFQLRNRLVLAPMAGVTDRPFRQLCKQLARGWTVPRWSRPIRCCGQRKTPPPAPITNGEVEPRTMQMAGAPIRRDGRGRRHNVDHGAQIIDINMGCPAKKVCNVMAGSALLQYEDLVQRILEAVVEAVDVPVTLKIRTGWDRGHRKTACAINRPHRRAGRAAFRCAVHGRHPRLRPKGRGRYEPSGT
;
A
#
# COMPACT_ATOMS: atom_id res chain seq x y z
N MET A 1 -4.50 1.61 -21.83
CA MET A 1 -5.19 1.20 -20.58
C MET A 1 -4.18 0.75 -19.53
N MET A 2 -4.52 0.85 -18.24
CA MET A 2 -3.66 0.40 -17.14
C MET A 2 -4.23 -0.89 -16.54
N HIS A 3 -3.36 -1.85 -16.21
CA HIS A 3 -3.74 -3.12 -15.57
C HIS A 3 -3.05 -3.30 -14.22
N ILE A 4 -3.79 -3.89 -13.28
CA ILE A 4 -3.31 -4.39 -12.00
C ILE A 4 -3.77 -5.84 -11.89
N GLY A 5 -2.90 -6.76 -12.30
CA GLY A 5 -3.22 -8.18 -12.40
C GLY A 5 -4.37 -8.37 -13.38
N PRO A 6 -5.45 -9.06 -12.99
CA PRO A 6 -6.62 -9.24 -13.86
C PRO A 6 -7.50 -7.98 -13.97
N PHE A 7 -7.26 -6.94 -13.17
CA PHE A 7 -8.12 -5.76 -13.14
C PHE A 7 -7.68 -4.73 -14.19
N GLN A 8 -8.52 -4.55 -15.20
CA GLN A 8 -8.39 -3.48 -16.19
C GLN A 8 -9.00 -2.18 -15.63
N LEU A 9 -8.17 -1.14 -15.53
CA LEU A 9 -8.61 0.19 -15.10
C LEU A 9 -9.02 1.03 -16.32
N ARG A 10 -10.14 1.74 -16.19
CA ARG A 10 -10.66 2.64 -17.24
C ARG A 10 -9.71 3.80 -17.57
N ASN A 11 -8.97 4.28 -16.58
CA ASN A 11 -7.98 5.34 -16.73
C ASN A 11 -6.75 5.10 -15.83
N ARG A 12 -5.79 6.04 -15.88
CA ARG A 12 -4.53 6.00 -15.11
C ARG A 12 -4.61 6.82 -13.81
N LEU A 13 -5.81 7.10 -13.32
CA LEU A 13 -6.03 7.89 -12.11
C LEU A 13 -6.37 6.97 -10.94
N VAL A 14 -5.70 7.20 -9.81
CA VAL A 14 -5.88 6.43 -8.59
C VAL A 14 -6.11 7.38 -7.42
N LEU A 15 -7.20 7.20 -6.69
CA LEU A 15 -7.45 7.95 -5.46
C LEU A 15 -6.49 7.49 -4.36
N ALA A 16 -5.72 8.42 -3.82
CA ALA A 16 -4.75 8.13 -2.78
C ALA A 16 -5.44 7.77 -1.44
N PRO A 17 -4.94 6.77 -0.70
CA PRO A 17 -5.47 6.41 0.61
C PRO A 17 -5.13 7.51 1.63
N MET A 18 -6.15 8.05 2.30
CA MET A 18 -6.02 9.09 3.33
C MET A 18 -6.87 8.71 4.56
N ALA A 19 -6.21 8.40 5.68
CA ALA A 19 -6.89 8.01 6.93
C ALA A 19 -7.82 9.14 7.38
N GLY A 20 -9.06 8.78 7.72
CA GLY A 20 -10.08 9.73 8.16
C GLY A 20 -10.68 10.58 7.04
N VAL A 21 -10.26 10.39 5.79
CA VAL A 21 -10.79 11.16 4.64
C VAL A 21 -11.39 10.23 3.59
N THR A 22 -10.62 9.25 3.11
CA THR A 22 -11.12 8.30 2.11
C THR A 22 -11.91 7.18 2.77
N ASP A 23 -13.08 7.49 3.31
CA ASP A 23 -14.05 6.51 3.82
C ASP A 23 -14.87 5.86 2.68
N ARG A 24 -15.79 4.94 3.00
CA ARG A 24 -16.53 4.19 1.99
C ARG A 24 -17.42 5.11 1.11
N PRO A 25 -18.26 6.00 1.67
CA PRO A 25 -19.05 6.92 0.86
C PRO A 25 -18.20 7.79 -0.07
N PHE A 26 -17.09 8.36 0.42
CA PHE A 26 -16.20 9.18 -0.39
C PHE A 26 -15.60 8.39 -1.56
N ARG A 27 -15.14 7.16 -1.31
CA ARG A 27 -14.60 6.29 -2.38
C ARG A 27 -15.65 5.92 -3.41
N GLN A 28 -16.86 5.58 -2.99
CA GLN A 28 -17.96 5.26 -3.89
C GLN A 28 -18.26 6.46 -4.81
N LEU A 29 -18.35 7.66 -4.25
CA LEU A 29 -18.53 8.89 -5.02
C LEU A 29 -17.39 9.10 -6.02
N CYS A 30 -16.13 8.96 -5.60
CA CYS A 30 -14.99 9.08 -6.51
C CYS A 30 -15.00 8.04 -7.63
N LYS A 31 -15.42 6.79 -7.36
CA LYS A 31 -15.58 5.76 -8.39
C LYS A 31 -16.71 6.07 -9.36
N GLN A 32 -17.81 6.67 -8.90
CA GLN A 32 -18.90 7.10 -9.77
C GLN A 32 -18.45 8.23 -10.70
N LEU A 33 -17.77 9.25 -10.17
CA LEU A 33 -17.36 10.45 -10.93
C LEU A 33 -16.18 10.20 -11.87
N ALA A 34 -15.09 9.66 -11.33
CA ALA A 34 -13.84 9.53 -12.09
C ALA A 34 -13.66 8.16 -12.73
N ARG A 35 -14.49 7.16 -12.37
CA ARG A 35 -14.43 5.77 -12.86
C ARG A 35 -13.03 5.13 -12.79
N GLY A 36 -12.15 5.68 -11.95
CA GLY A 36 -10.78 5.22 -11.72
C GLY A 36 -10.67 4.24 -10.55
N TRP A 37 -9.45 3.89 -10.18
CA TRP A 37 -9.20 3.01 -9.04
C TRP A 37 -9.15 3.78 -7.73
N THR A 38 -9.69 3.23 -6.64
CA THR A 38 -9.57 3.84 -5.31
C THR A 38 -8.98 2.83 -4.34
N VAL A 39 -7.97 3.24 -3.59
CA VAL A 39 -7.34 2.40 -2.59
C VAL A 39 -7.84 2.84 -1.21
N PRO A 40 -8.70 2.06 -0.52
CA PRO A 40 -9.00 2.35 0.86
C PRO A 40 -7.79 2.09 1.74
N ARG A 41 -7.69 2.89 2.80
CA ARG A 41 -6.77 2.61 3.89
C ARG A 41 -7.45 1.70 4.90
N TRP A 42 -6.79 0.61 5.27
CA TRP A 42 -7.09 -0.06 6.53
C TRP A 42 -6.60 0.81 7.69
N SER A 43 -7.51 1.22 8.56
CA SER A 43 -7.26 2.27 9.57
C SER A 43 -6.50 1.78 10.80
N ARG A 44 -6.20 0.49 10.94
CA ARG A 44 -5.52 -0.03 12.13
C ARG A 44 -4.38 -0.97 11.75
N PRO A 45 -3.12 -0.74 12.17
CA PRO A 45 -2.18 -1.86 12.18
C PRO A 45 -2.85 -3.00 12.94
N ILE A 46 -2.65 -4.24 12.50
CA ILE A 46 -2.93 -5.40 13.33
C ILE A 46 -2.06 -5.23 14.59
N ARG A 47 -2.56 -4.49 15.57
CA ARG A 47 -2.35 -4.83 16.97
C ARG A 47 -2.92 -6.23 17.03
N CYS A 48 -1.99 -7.15 17.20
CA CYS A 48 -2.16 -8.58 17.24
C CYS A 48 -3.57 -9.01 17.66
N CYS A 49 -4.05 -10.08 17.01
CA CYS A 49 -4.75 -11.15 17.71
C CYS A 49 -4.25 -11.20 19.16
N GLY A 50 -5.04 -10.73 20.13
CA GLY A 50 -4.68 -10.73 21.54
C GLY A 50 -5.00 -9.47 22.35
N GLN A 51 -5.11 -8.26 21.77
CA GLN A 51 -5.56 -7.09 22.55
C GLN A 51 -7.02 -6.74 22.24
N ARG A 52 -7.90 -7.28 23.09
CA ARG A 52 -9.37 -7.06 23.12
C ARG A 52 -9.74 -5.57 23.14
N LYS A 53 -10.92 -5.30 22.55
CA LYS A 53 -11.85 -4.14 22.73
C LYS A 53 -12.31 -3.42 21.45
N THR A 54 -12.05 -3.93 20.24
CA THR A 54 -12.76 -3.44 19.04
C THR A 54 -13.13 -4.61 18.14
N PRO A 55 -14.38 -4.70 17.66
CA PRO A 55 -14.76 -5.72 16.69
C PRO A 55 -13.88 -5.58 15.43
N PRO A 56 -13.61 -6.70 14.73
CA PRO A 56 -12.94 -6.63 13.43
C PRO A 56 -13.75 -5.70 12.52
N PRO A 57 -13.10 -4.86 11.69
CA PRO A 57 -13.82 -4.06 10.70
C PRO A 57 -14.70 -4.95 9.83
N ALA A 58 -15.86 -4.43 9.41
CA ALA A 58 -16.72 -5.15 8.49
C ALA A 58 -15.93 -5.60 7.25
N PRO A 59 -16.24 -6.78 6.67
CA PRO A 59 -15.61 -7.26 5.46
C PRO A 59 -15.64 -6.19 4.37
N ILE A 60 -14.58 -6.09 3.57
CA ILE A 60 -14.55 -5.13 2.45
C ILE A 60 -15.64 -5.43 1.42
N THR A 61 -16.15 -6.67 1.37
CA THR A 61 -17.31 -7.04 0.55
C THR A 61 -18.58 -6.25 0.89
N ASN A 62 -18.67 -5.65 2.08
CA ASN A 62 -19.85 -4.88 2.49
C ASN A 62 -19.89 -3.49 1.83
N GLY A 63 -20.38 -3.45 0.60
CA GLY A 63 -20.66 -2.22 -0.15
C GLY A 63 -19.44 -1.55 -0.80
N GLU A 64 -18.23 -2.11 -0.70
CA GLU A 64 -17.11 -1.61 -1.51
C GLU A 64 -17.25 -2.07 -2.96
N VAL A 65 -17.16 -1.12 -3.89
CA VAL A 65 -17.19 -1.41 -5.33
C VAL A 65 -15.86 -2.02 -5.76
N GLU A 66 -15.87 -2.87 -6.78
CA GLU A 66 -14.65 -3.47 -7.33
C GLU A 66 -13.78 -2.47 -8.13
N PRO A 67 -12.46 -2.72 -8.30
CA PRO A 67 -11.69 -3.69 -7.54
C PRO A 67 -11.56 -3.24 -6.07
N ARG A 68 -11.72 -4.19 -5.16
CA ARG A 68 -11.64 -4.03 -3.71
C ARG A 68 -10.20 -4.13 -3.25
N THR A 69 -9.55 -3.01 -2.99
CA THR A 69 -8.16 -2.98 -2.52
C THR A 69 -8.10 -2.86 -1.02
N MET A 70 -7.07 -3.38 -0.36
CA MET A 70 -6.85 -3.17 1.07
C MET A 70 -5.42 -2.71 1.30
N GLN A 71 -5.23 -1.45 1.71
CA GLN A 71 -3.90 -0.98 2.10
C GLN A 71 -3.58 -1.35 3.55
N MET A 72 -2.47 -2.04 3.76
CA MET A 72 -1.91 -2.35 5.07
C MET A 72 -0.59 -1.60 5.32
N ALA A 73 -0.27 -1.28 6.57
CA ALA A 73 1.07 -0.81 6.91
C ALA A 73 2.07 -1.98 6.76
N GLY A 74 3.20 -1.76 6.08
CA GLY A 74 4.27 -2.76 6.08
C GLY A 74 4.83 -2.92 7.48
N ALA A 75 4.99 -4.15 7.98
CA ALA A 75 5.54 -4.44 9.30
C ALA A 75 6.54 -5.62 9.21
N PRO A 76 7.28 -5.96 10.29
CA PRO A 76 8.29 -7.02 10.23
C PRO A 76 7.72 -8.40 9.89
N ILE A 77 8.48 -9.13 9.06
CA ILE A 77 8.19 -10.42 8.39
C ILE A 77 7.38 -11.44 9.20
N ARG A 78 7.64 -11.58 10.52
CA ARG A 78 6.99 -12.61 11.36
C ARG A 78 5.48 -12.42 11.54
N ARG A 79 4.93 -11.23 11.28
CA ARG A 79 3.51 -10.90 11.52
C ARG A 79 2.66 -10.84 10.26
N ASP A 80 3.29 -10.99 9.10
CA ASP A 80 2.87 -10.21 7.95
C ASP A 80 1.99 -11.02 6.99
N GLY A 81 2.15 -12.34 6.88
CA GLY A 81 1.33 -13.20 5.99
C GLY A 81 -0.13 -13.40 6.45
N ARG A 82 -0.35 -13.69 7.74
CA ARG A 82 -1.70 -13.99 8.27
C ARG A 82 -2.69 -12.85 8.11
N GLY A 83 -2.25 -11.62 8.34
CA GLY A 83 -3.09 -10.44 8.17
C GLY A 83 -3.50 -10.19 6.72
N ARG A 84 -2.64 -10.53 5.75
CA ARG A 84 -2.98 -10.36 4.33
C ARG A 84 -3.97 -11.41 3.88
N ARG A 85 -3.70 -12.68 4.23
CA ARG A 85 -4.62 -13.81 3.98
C ARG A 85 -6.00 -13.51 4.55
N HIS A 86 -6.08 -13.09 5.82
CA HIS A 86 -7.33 -12.68 6.43
C HIS A 86 -8.09 -11.61 5.60
N ASN A 87 -7.40 -10.57 5.10
CA ASN A 87 -8.06 -9.57 4.28
C ASN A 87 -8.54 -10.12 2.92
N VAL A 88 -7.77 -11.03 2.31
CA VAL A 88 -8.17 -11.73 1.07
C VAL A 88 -9.40 -12.60 1.34
N ASP A 89 -9.39 -13.38 2.41
CA ASP A 89 -10.51 -14.21 2.86
C ASP A 89 -11.77 -13.37 3.14
N HIS A 90 -11.59 -12.09 3.49
CA HIS A 90 -12.66 -11.11 3.74
C HIS A 90 -12.97 -10.23 2.52
N GLY A 91 -12.49 -10.62 1.33
CA GLY A 91 -12.88 -10.07 0.03
C GLY A 91 -11.95 -9.02 -0.57
N ALA A 92 -10.75 -8.82 -0.03
CA ALA A 92 -9.73 -8.00 -0.67
C ALA A 92 -9.25 -8.67 -1.96
N GLN A 93 -9.44 -7.97 -3.07
CA GLN A 93 -9.03 -8.39 -4.41
C GLN A 93 -7.64 -7.89 -4.80
N ILE A 94 -7.12 -6.88 -4.08
CA ILE A 94 -5.77 -6.34 -4.24
C ILE A 94 -5.24 -5.99 -2.85
N ILE A 95 -3.99 -6.37 -2.54
CA ILE A 95 -3.31 -5.95 -1.31
C ILE A 95 -2.35 -4.80 -1.63
N ASP A 96 -2.50 -3.66 -0.97
CA ASP A 96 -1.56 -2.54 -1.08
C ASP A 96 -0.70 -2.43 0.20
N ILE A 97 0.58 -2.20 0.04
CA ILE A 97 1.50 -2.07 1.19
C ILE A 97 1.90 -0.60 1.33
N ASN A 98 1.67 -0.03 2.51
CA ASN A 98 2.09 1.33 2.83
C ASN A 98 3.50 1.32 3.43
N MET A 99 4.46 1.82 2.65
CA MET A 99 5.82 2.15 3.10
C MET A 99 6.11 3.65 2.93
N GLY A 100 5.08 4.49 3.01
CA GLY A 100 5.18 5.93 2.76
C GLY A 100 4.71 6.82 3.92
N CYS A 101 4.02 6.28 4.92
CA CYS A 101 3.48 7.08 6.03
C CYS A 101 4.61 7.61 6.94
N PRO A 102 4.70 8.95 7.15
CA PRO A 102 5.70 9.55 8.05
C PRO A 102 5.21 9.70 9.51
N ALA A 103 3.98 9.27 9.83
CA ALA A 103 3.41 9.47 11.15
C ALA A 103 4.20 8.71 12.23
N LYS A 104 4.55 9.38 13.34
CA LYS A 104 5.33 8.80 14.46
C LYS A 104 4.74 7.47 14.95
N LYS A 105 3.41 7.40 15.12
CA LYS A 105 2.70 6.19 15.55
C LYS A 105 2.92 4.97 14.64
N VAL A 106 3.21 5.20 13.35
CA VAL A 106 3.51 4.14 12.36
C VAL A 106 5.02 3.87 12.33
N CYS A 107 5.84 4.92 12.27
CA CYS A 107 7.29 4.75 12.15
C CYS A 107 7.93 4.10 13.40
N ASN A 108 7.40 4.35 14.60
CA ASN A 108 7.93 3.80 15.86
C ASN A 108 7.82 2.28 15.98
N VAL A 109 7.02 1.63 15.14
CA VAL A 109 6.89 0.16 15.10
C VAL A 109 7.56 -0.45 13.87
N MET A 110 8.54 0.25 13.28
CA MET A 110 9.25 -0.15 12.06
C MET A 110 8.32 -0.38 10.86
N ALA A 111 7.39 0.57 10.66
CA ALA A 111 6.42 0.54 9.57
C ALA A 111 6.40 1.86 8.78
N GLY A 112 5.69 1.87 7.65
CA GLY A 112 5.57 3.06 6.82
C GLY A 112 6.91 3.51 6.25
N SER A 113 7.17 4.82 6.23
CA SER A 113 8.39 5.35 5.62
C SER A 113 9.69 4.97 6.34
N ALA A 114 9.63 4.51 7.59
CA ALA A 114 10.81 4.06 8.34
C ALA A 114 11.49 2.84 7.70
N LEU A 115 10.72 2.01 6.97
CA LEU A 115 11.22 0.84 6.23
C LEU A 115 12.15 1.24 5.07
N LEU A 116 12.03 2.47 4.54
CA LEU A 116 12.84 2.93 3.40
C LEU A 116 14.32 3.16 3.74
N GLN A 117 14.74 2.90 4.98
CA GLN A 117 16.15 2.87 5.39
C GLN A 117 16.79 1.49 5.19
N TYR A 118 15.96 0.45 4.98
CA TYR A 118 16.38 -0.95 5.02
C TYR A 118 15.89 -1.67 3.77
N GLU A 119 16.61 -1.53 2.66
CA GLU A 119 16.24 -2.09 1.35
C GLU A 119 16.04 -3.61 1.39
N ASP A 120 16.96 -4.33 2.01
CA ASP A 120 16.86 -5.80 2.15
C ASP A 120 15.63 -6.23 2.95
N LEU A 121 15.27 -5.47 3.99
CA LEU A 121 14.07 -5.74 4.78
C LEU A 121 12.81 -5.50 3.95
N VAL A 122 12.77 -4.43 3.15
CA VAL A 122 11.66 -4.16 2.23
C VAL A 122 11.50 -5.32 1.25
N GLN A 123 12.59 -5.77 0.63
CA GLN A 123 12.53 -6.88 -0.32
C GLN A 123 12.00 -8.16 0.34
N ARG A 124 12.51 -8.53 1.52
CA ARG A 124 12.05 -9.71 2.26
C ARG A 124 10.58 -9.62 2.67
N ILE A 125 10.11 -8.43 3.05
CA ILE A 125 8.68 -8.21 3.33
C ILE A 125 7.87 -8.44 2.06
N LEU A 126 8.26 -7.83 0.94
CA LEU A 126 7.55 -7.96 -0.34
C LEU A 126 7.47 -9.41 -0.83
N GLU A 127 8.57 -10.15 -0.77
CA GLU A 127 8.62 -11.57 -1.11
C GLU A 127 7.66 -12.38 -0.23
N ALA A 128 7.71 -12.18 1.09
CA ALA A 128 6.81 -12.86 2.03
C ALA A 128 5.34 -12.48 1.82
N VAL A 129 5.04 -11.26 1.33
CA VAL A 129 3.67 -10.86 0.98
C VAL A 129 3.19 -11.63 -0.24
N VAL A 130 3.98 -11.59 -1.31
CA VAL A 130 3.63 -12.17 -2.61
C VAL A 130 3.49 -13.68 -2.51
N GLU A 131 4.31 -14.34 -1.68
CA GLU A 131 4.17 -15.77 -1.40
C GLU A 131 2.96 -16.09 -0.49
N ALA A 132 2.42 -15.11 0.24
CA ALA A 132 1.33 -15.32 1.17
C ALA A 132 -0.08 -15.16 0.58
N VAL A 133 -0.24 -14.51 -0.58
CA VAL A 133 -1.56 -14.22 -1.16
C VAL A 133 -1.60 -14.44 -2.66
N ASP A 134 -2.74 -14.92 -3.15
CA ASP A 134 -2.95 -15.18 -4.59
C ASP A 134 -3.53 -13.98 -5.35
N VAL A 135 -3.67 -12.83 -4.69
CA VAL A 135 -4.16 -11.58 -5.29
C VAL A 135 -3.02 -10.62 -5.65
N PRO A 136 -3.20 -9.68 -6.59
CA PRO A 136 -2.19 -8.68 -6.91
C PRO A 136 -1.75 -7.88 -5.68
N VAL A 137 -0.44 -7.61 -5.62
CA VAL A 137 0.19 -6.84 -4.56
C VAL A 137 0.74 -5.54 -5.13
N THR A 138 0.32 -4.42 -4.57
CA THR A 138 0.83 -3.09 -4.89
C THR A 138 1.56 -2.47 -3.72
N LEU A 139 2.38 -1.47 -4.01
CA LEU A 139 3.19 -0.80 -3.02
C LEU A 139 3.05 0.71 -3.14
N LYS A 140 2.94 1.40 -2.01
CA LYS A 140 2.97 2.86 -1.95
C LYS A 140 4.15 3.34 -1.10
N ILE A 141 5.08 4.05 -1.74
CA ILE A 141 6.30 4.56 -1.10
C ILE A 141 6.41 6.09 -1.18
N ARG A 142 7.52 6.59 -0.63
CA ARG A 142 8.08 7.92 -0.86
C ARG A 142 9.37 7.79 -1.66
N THR A 143 9.94 8.90 -2.11
CA THR A 143 11.22 8.92 -2.85
C THR A 143 12.41 8.30 -2.10
N GLY A 144 12.29 8.05 -0.81
CA GLY A 144 13.35 7.60 0.10
C GLY A 144 13.07 8.06 1.53
N TRP A 145 13.88 7.62 2.49
CA TRP A 145 13.80 8.09 3.88
C TRP A 145 14.24 9.55 4.04
N ASP A 146 15.31 9.91 3.35
CA ASP A 146 15.87 11.26 3.28
C ASP A 146 16.53 11.48 1.90
N ARG A 147 17.38 12.50 1.78
CA ARG A 147 18.07 12.81 0.52
C ARG A 147 19.13 11.76 0.14
N GLY A 148 19.78 11.12 1.11
CA GLY A 148 20.78 10.08 0.88
C GLY A 148 20.17 8.75 0.45
N HIS A 149 18.98 8.43 0.96
CA HIS A 149 18.25 7.20 0.66
C HIS A 149 17.33 7.29 -0.57
N ARG A 150 17.63 8.19 -1.52
CA ARG A 150 16.78 8.43 -2.70
C ARG A 150 16.77 7.24 -3.68
N LYS A 151 17.84 6.43 -3.68
CA LYS A 151 17.99 5.26 -4.56
C LYS A 151 17.10 4.08 -4.16
N THR A 152 16.64 4.04 -2.91
CA THR A 152 15.76 2.99 -2.37
C THR A 152 14.46 2.86 -3.15
N ALA A 153 13.88 3.98 -3.61
CA ALA A 153 12.67 3.95 -4.44
C ALA A 153 12.89 3.27 -5.81
N CYS A 154 14.08 3.42 -6.39
CA CYS A 154 14.44 2.79 -7.67
C CYS A 154 14.78 1.31 -7.49
N ALA A 155 15.46 0.94 -6.39
CA ALA A 155 15.79 -0.45 -6.07
C ALA A 155 14.54 -1.31 -5.86
N ILE A 156 13.54 -0.76 -5.16
CA ILE A 156 12.26 -1.44 -4.90
C ILE A 156 11.42 -1.64 -6.16
N ASN A 157 11.65 -0.85 -7.22
CA ASN A 157 10.96 -1.00 -8.51
C ASN A 157 11.58 -2.07 -9.42
N ARG A 158 12.66 -2.75 -9.00
CA ARG A 158 13.19 -3.86 -9.80
C ARG A 158 12.18 -5.01 -9.84
N PRO A 159 11.96 -5.63 -11.02
CA PRO A 159 11.05 -6.75 -11.14
C PRO A 159 11.48 -7.88 -10.22
N HIS A 160 10.63 -8.21 -9.24
CA HIS A 160 10.83 -9.34 -8.37
C HIS A 160 10.72 -10.62 -9.21
N ARG A 161 11.84 -11.31 -9.44
CA ARG A 161 11.93 -12.52 -10.29
C ARG A 161 10.94 -13.64 -9.91
N ARG A 162 10.46 -13.66 -8.65
CA ARG A 162 9.46 -14.62 -8.16
C ARG A 162 8.01 -14.12 -8.20
N ALA A 163 7.76 -12.85 -8.50
CA ALA A 163 6.42 -12.28 -8.55
C ALA A 163 5.66 -12.61 -9.85
N GLY A 164 5.97 -13.75 -10.49
CA GLY A 164 5.47 -14.16 -11.81
C GLY A 164 3.95 -14.32 -11.95
N ARG A 165 3.16 -13.93 -10.94
CA ARG A 165 1.69 -13.89 -10.96
C ARG A 165 1.10 -12.62 -10.32
N ALA A 166 1.85 -11.89 -9.51
CA ALA A 166 1.38 -10.68 -8.84
C ALA A 166 1.86 -9.45 -9.64
N ALA A 167 0.94 -8.79 -10.34
CA ALA A 167 1.26 -7.53 -11.02
C ALA A 167 1.70 -6.49 -9.98
N PHE A 168 3.00 -6.30 -9.88
CA PHE A 168 3.60 -5.36 -8.95
C PHE A 168 3.54 -3.94 -9.53
N ARG A 169 2.80 -3.06 -8.86
CA ARG A 169 2.77 -1.62 -9.18
C ARG A 169 3.22 -0.84 -7.96
N CYS A 170 4.10 0.13 -8.19
CA CYS A 170 4.56 1.03 -7.16
C CYS A 170 4.06 2.46 -7.40
N ALA A 171 3.36 3.02 -6.41
CA ALA A 171 3.01 4.43 -6.36
C ALA A 171 4.03 5.20 -5.52
N VAL A 172 4.75 6.13 -6.14
CA VAL A 172 5.76 6.95 -5.46
C VAL A 172 5.18 8.33 -5.14
N HIS A 173 5.12 8.68 -3.85
CA HIS A 173 4.91 10.07 -3.46
C HIS A 173 6.24 10.83 -3.58
N GLY A 174 6.27 11.87 -4.43
CA GLY A 174 7.46 12.65 -4.82
C GLY A 174 8.16 13.48 -3.72
N ARG A 175 8.14 13.03 -2.46
CA ARG A 175 8.77 13.70 -1.31
C ARG A 175 9.24 12.69 -0.28
N HIS A 176 10.40 12.94 0.31
CA HIS A 176 10.87 12.20 1.49
C HIS A 176 10.04 12.57 2.75
N PRO A 177 9.89 11.65 3.72
CA PRO A 177 8.98 11.79 4.87
C PRO A 177 9.27 13.01 5.75
N ARG A 178 10.53 13.47 5.81
CA ARG A 178 10.93 14.63 6.62
C ARG A 178 10.46 15.99 6.08
N LEU A 179 9.99 16.08 4.82
CA LEU A 179 9.61 17.38 4.23
C LEU A 179 8.30 17.99 4.73
N ARG A 180 7.48 17.27 5.53
CA ARG A 180 6.12 17.72 5.95
C ARG A 180 5.26 18.17 4.72
N PRO A 181 4.00 18.63 4.88
CA PRO A 181 3.16 19.01 3.72
C PRO A 181 3.60 20.28 2.97
N LYS A 182 4.56 21.06 3.50
CA LYS A 182 5.01 22.32 2.90
C LYS A 182 5.94 22.07 1.69
N GLY A 183 5.88 22.94 0.68
CA GLY A 183 6.73 22.90 -0.53
C GLY A 183 6.14 22.10 -1.71
N ARG A 184 6.85 22.09 -2.86
CA ARG A 184 6.46 21.38 -4.09
C ARG A 184 6.90 19.91 -4.05
N GLY A 185 6.12 19.01 -4.66
CA GLY A 185 6.55 17.63 -4.92
C GLY A 185 7.61 17.61 -6.03
N ARG A 186 8.59 16.72 -5.93
CA ARG A 186 9.56 16.49 -7.02
C ARG A 186 9.08 15.33 -7.88
N TYR A 187 8.99 15.60 -9.17
CA TYR A 187 8.67 14.63 -10.20
C TYR A 187 9.89 14.55 -11.10
N GLU A 188 10.78 13.61 -10.81
CA GLU A 188 11.76 13.18 -11.80
C GLU A 188 11.26 11.85 -12.36
N PRO A 189 11.33 11.64 -13.68
CA PRO A 189 10.88 10.40 -14.27
C PRO A 189 11.67 9.25 -13.64
N SER A 190 10.94 8.31 -13.03
CA SER A 190 11.51 7.00 -12.73
C SER A 190 11.89 6.41 -14.07
N GLY A 191 13.20 6.31 -14.34
CA GLY A 191 13.74 5.79 -15.59
C GLY A 191 12.97 4.55 -16.05
N THR A 192 12.56 4.60 -17.32
CA THR A 192 11.84 3.55 -18.06
C THR A 192 12.57 2.23 -18.00
#